data_AF-B4JZX4-F1
#
_entry.id   AF-B4JZX4-F1
#
_cell.length_a   1.000
_cell.length_b   1.000
_cell.length_c   1.000
_cell.angle_alpha   90.00
_cell.angle_beta   90.00
_cell.angle_gamma   90.00
#
_symmetry.space_group_name_H-M   'P 1'
#
loop_
_entity.id
_entity.type
_entity.pdbx_description
1 polymer ?
#
loop_
_entity_poly.entity_id
_entity_poly.type
_entity_poly.pdbx_seq_one_letter_code
_entity_poly.pdbx_strand_id
1 'polypeptide(L)'
;MPTSTNAKSKKDVDPNNNENDSLKKTSKLKFELPANYKYEVQECICFRPKAAFECRRCNHYICGRICEVCQQHPMVTFLMDFHCCPCCSAPTTDIKLSQLSLEEIHKIEDGILPGDNDDFN
;
A
#
# COMPACT_ATOMS: atom_id res chain seq x y z
N MET A 1 -53.96 37.33 -8.32
CA MET A 1 -55.23 36.86 -8.91
C MET A 1 -55.02 36.77 -10.42
N PRO A 2 -55.47 35.73 -11.15
CA PRO A 2 -56.44 34.67 -10.76
C PRO A 2 -55.81 33.52 -9.91
N THR A 3 -56.48 32.79 -8.99
CA THR A 3 -57.52 31.71 -9.05
C THR A 3 -57.02 30.34 -9.59
N SER A 4 -56.94 29.27 -8.76
CA SER A 4 -57.96 28.17 -8.63
C SER A 4 -57.72 27.00 -9.62
N THR A 5 -58.10 25.71 -9.48
CA THR A 5 -58.83 24.81 -8.53
C THR A 5 -58.69 23.34 -9.05
N ASN A 6 -59.00 22.18 -8.42
CA ASN A 6 -59.43 21.70 -7.08
C ASN A 6 -59.27 20.14 -7.02
N ALA A 7 -59.42 19.51 -5.84
CA ALA A 7 -59.76 18.08 -5.59
C ALA A 7 -58.64 17.01 -5.80
N LYS A 8 -58.73 15.78 -5.23
CA LYS A 8 -59.88 15.08 -4.62
C LYS A 8 -59.49 14.05 -3.52
N SER A 9 -60.49 13.68 -2.69
CA SER A 9 -60.62 12.57 -1.70
C SER A 9 -59.42 11.63 -1.44
N LYS A 10 -58.96 11.48 -0.19
CA LYS A 10 -59.59 10.75 0.95
C LYS A 10 -59.74 9.23 0.77
N LYS A 11 -59.08 8.47 1.66
CA LYS A 11 -59.62 7.31 2.40
C LYS A 11 -59.04 7.33 3.82
N ASP A 12 -59.71 6.65 4.74
CA ASP A 12 -59.66 6.96 6.17
C ASP A 12 -59.13 5.76 7.00
N VAL A 13 -58.19 6.01 7.93
CA VAL A 13 -58.32 5.81 9.41
C VAL A 13 -59.39 4.77 9.83
N ASP A 14 -59.15 3.71 10.64
CA ASP A 14 -58.12 3.34 11.65
C ASP A 14 -58.31 1.81 12.02
N PRO A 15 -57.82 1.20 13.14
CA PRO A 15 -56.71 1.51 14.08
C PRO A 15 -55.82 0.29 14.50
N ASN A 16 -54.94 0.53 15.49
CA ASN A 16 -54.69 -0.32 16.69
C ASN A 16 -53.37 -1.12 16.84
N ASN A 17 -52.32 -0.39 17.21
CA ASN A 17 -51.38 -0.64 18.35
C ASN A 17 -50.48 -1.89 18.47
N ASN A 18 -49.26 -1.60 18.96
CA ASN A 18 -48.26 -2.48 19.56
C ASN A 18 -47.60 -3.52 18.61
N GLU A 19 -46.35 -3.95 18.82
CA GLU A 19 -45.52 -3.90 20.04
C GLU A 19 -44.18 -3.16 19.90
N ASN A 20 -43.67 -2.78 21.06
CA ASN A 20 -42.34 -2.25 21.34
C ASN A 20 -41.23 -3.32 21.25
N ASP A 21 -40.06 -2.94 20.70
CA ASP A 21 -38.82 -3.07 21.49
C ASP A 21 -37.80 -1.97 21.13
N SER A 22 -36.93 -1.63 22.09
CA SER A 22 -35.92 -0.59 21.98
C SER A 22 -34.56 -1.15 21.62
N LEU A 23 -34.20 -1.14 20.33
CA LEU A 23 -32.85 -1.48 19.86
C LEU A 23 -31.81 -0.36 20.16
N LYS A 24 -31.80 0.13 21.40
CA LYS A 24 -30.73 0.96 22.01
C LYS A 24 -29.92 0.13 23.00
N LYS A 25 -29.31 -0.95 22.52
CA LYS A 25 -28.19 -1.64 23.20
C LYS A 25 -26.88 -1.38 22.47
N THR A 26 -26.45 -0.11 22.49
CA THR A 26 -25.02 0.19 22.41
C THR A 26 -24.37 -0.30 23.71
N SER A 27 -24.03 -1.58 23.74
CA SER A 27 -23.26 -2.22 24.82
C SER A 27 -21.87 -1.59 24.87
N LYS A 28 -21.76 -0.46 25.59
CA LYS A 28 -20.50 0.15 25.98
C LYS A 28 -19.76 -0.81 26.90
N LEU A 29 -19.03 -1.75 26.30
CA LEU A 29 -18.02 -2.55 26.97
C LEU A 29 -16.99 -1.57 27.54
N LYS A 30 -17.10 -1.29 28.84
CA LYS A 30 -16.11 -0.52 29.59
C LYS A 30 -14.86 -1.36 29.75
N PHE A 31 -14.07 -1.47 28.70
CA PHE A 31 -12.75 -2.06 28.77
C PHE A 31 -11.77 -0.96 29.21
N GLU A 32 -11.55 -0.88 30.52
CA GLU A 32 -10.59 0.04 31.10
C GLU A 32 -9.18 -0.48 30.80
N LEU A 33 -8.57 0.07 29.74
CA LEU A 33 -7.19 -0.21 29.37
C LEU A 33 -6.27 0.14 30.56
N PRO A 34 -5.37 -0.75 30.99
CA PRO A 34 -4.47 -0.48 32.11
C PRO A 34 -3.66 0.80 31.89
N ALA A 35 -3.36 1.54 32.97
CA ALA A 35 -2.64 2.81 32.91
C ALA A 35 -1.19 2.73 32.34
N ASN A 36 -0.68 1.51 32.10
CA ASN A 36 0.59 1.23 31.44
C ASN A 36 0.42 0.53 30.07
N TYR A 37 -0.77 0.61 29.46
CA TYR A 37 -0.98 0.12 28.10
C TYR A 37 -0.30 1.05 27.09
N LYS A 38 0.91 0.67 26.68
CA LYS A 38 1.62 1.33 25.58
C LYS A 38 1.00 0.86 24.26
N TYR A 39 0.39 1.78 23.54
CA TYR A 39 0.05 1.54 22.14
C TYR A 39 1.29 1.79 21.28
N GLU A 40 1.71 0.79 20.54
CA GLU A 40 2.80 0.90 19.56
C GLU A 40 2.18 1.08 18.18
N VAL A 41 2.43 2.22 17.54
CA VAL A 41 2.15 2.39 16.11
C VAL A 41 3.22 1.64 15.35
N GLN A 42 2.93 0.39 14.99
CA GLN A 42 3.71 -0.31 14.00
C GLN A 42 3.32 0.23 12.61
N GLU A 43 4.28 0.77 11.86
CA GLU A 43 4.02 1.38 10.55
C GLU A 43 3.72 0.33 9.47
N CYS A 44 2.89 0.68 8.48
CA CYS A 44 2.47 -0.23 7.42
C CYS A 44 3.34 -0.07 6.16
N ILE A 45 4.25 -1.00 5.93
CA ILE A 45 5.19 -0.97 4.79
C ILE A 45 4.67 -1.72 3.54
N CYS A 46 3.40 -2.17 3.53
CA CYS A 46 2.81 -2.95 2.43
C CYS A 46 2.78 -2.19 1.10
N PHE A 47 2.50 -0.89 1.15
CA PHE A 47 2.40 -0.01 -0.02
C PHE A 47 3.66 0.83 -0.25
N ARG A 48 4.81 0.41 0.31
CA ARG A 48 6.09 1.10 0.08
C ARG A 48 6.42 1.17 -1.42
N PRO A 49 6.90 2.32 -1.91
CA PRO A 49 7.17 2.54 -3.34
C PRO A 49 8.29 1.64 -3.84
N LYS A 50 8.42 1.52 -5.16
CA LYS A 50 9.64 0.98 -5.78
C LYS A 50 10.78 2.00 -5.62
N ALA A 51 11.99 1.49 -5.40
CA ALA A 51 13.22 2.28 -5.36
C ALA A 51 14.31 1.62 -6.21
N ALA A 52 15.36 2.39 -6.49
CA ALA A 52 16.59 1.89 -7.09
C ALA A 52 17.57 1.45 -5.99
N PHE A 53 18.23 0.32 -6.22
CA PHE A 53 19.20 -0.27 -5.30
C PHE A 53 20.51 -0.61 -6.04
N GLU A 54 21.62 -0.65 -5.31
CA GLU A 54 22.94 -1.08 -5.77
C GLU A 54 23.37 -2.32 -4.97
N CYS A 55 23.77 -3.40 -5.64
CA CYS A 55 24.38 -4.55 -4.98
C CYS A 55 25.88 -4.31 -4.74
N ARG A 56 26.30 -4.19 -3.48
CA ARG A 56 27.71 -3.92 -3.09
C ARG A 56 28.69 -5.06 -3.38
N ARG A 57 28.20 -6.21 -3.88
CA ARG A 57 29.03 -7.37 -4.27
C ARG A 57 29.37 -7.44 -5.76
N CYS A 58 28.51 -6.91 -6.64
CA CYS A 58 28.71 -6.93 -8.10
C CYS A 58 28.45 -5.58 -8.80
N ASN A 59 28.11 -4.54 -8.03
CA ASN A 59 27.75 -3.19 -8.47
C ASN A 59 26.63 -3.10 -9.51
N HIS A 60 25.87 -4.18 -9.71
CA HIS A 60 24.66 -4.18 -10.53
C HIS A 60 23.53 -3.41 -9.81
N TYR A 61 22.84 -2.57 -10.58
CA TYR A 61 21.67 -1.83 -10.13
C TYR A 61 20.40 -2.68 -10.23
N ILE A 62 19.44 -2.44 -9.33
CA ILE A 62 18.24 -3.27 -9.19
C ILE A 62 17.05 -2.35 -8.89
N CYS A 63 16.00 -2.39 -9.71
CA CYS A 63 14.87 -1.46 -9.62
C CYS A 63 13.58 -2.20 -9.20
N GLY A 64 13.08 -1.93 -7.98
CA GLY A 64 11.92 -2.64 -7.44
C GLY A 64 11.79 -2.48 -5.92
N ARG A 65 11.58 -3.57 -5.18
CA ARG A 65 11.45 -3.56 -3.71
C ARG A 65 12.24 -4.71 -3.11
N ILE A 66 12.86 -4.50 -1.95
CA ILE A 66 13.46 -5.58 -1.15
C ILE A 66 12.37 -6.26 -0.33
N CYS A 67 12.44 -7.58 -0.15
CA CYS A 67 11.47 -8.30 0.68
C CYS A 67 11.64 -7.91 2.17
N GLU A 68 10.60 -7.31 2.74
CA GLU A 68 10.54 -6.86 4.13
C GLU A 68 9.20 -7.25 4.76
N VAL A 69 9.22 -7.79 5.97
CA VAL A 69 8.01 -8.26 6.67
C VAL A 69 7.28 -7.08 7.30
N CYS A 70 6.03 -6.86 6.91
CA CYS A 70 5.21 -5.79 7.49
C CYS A 70 4.72 -6.19 8.90
N GLN A 71 5.06 -5.41 9.92
CA GLN A 71 4.70 -5.71 11.31
C GLN A 71 3.18 -5.68 11.56
N GLN A 72 2.41 -4.86 10.82
CA GLN A 72 0.94 -4.92 10.85
C GLN A 72 0.37 -6.14 10.10
N HIS A 73 1.10 -6.67 9.12
CA HIS A 73 0.59 -7.66 8.16
C HIS A 73 1.62 -8.79 7.93
N PRO A 74 2.06 -9.53 8.97
CA PRO A 74 3.20 -10.45 8.87
C PRO A 74 2.95 -11.68 7.98
N MET A 75 1.70 -11.96 7.62
CA MET A 75 1.32 -13.03 6.68
C MET A 75 1.26 -12.57 5.21
N VAL A 76 1.42 -11.27 4.94
CA VAL A 76 1.41 -10.73 3.57
C VAL A 76 2.83 -10.76 3.01
N THR A 77 3.05 -11.65 2.04
CA THR A 77 4.26 -11.66 1.20
C THR A 77 3.96 -11.11 -0.19
N PHE A 78 4.98 -10.60 -0.87
CA PHE A 78 4.88 -9.99 -2.20
C PHE A 78 5.78 -10.73 -3.18
N LEU A 79 5.17 -11.42 -4.16
CA LEU A 79 5.86 -12.29 -5.13
C LEU A 79 6.96 -11.59 -5.96
N MET A 80 6.92 -10.26 -6.06
CA MET A 80 7.84 -9.45 -6.88
C MET A 80 8.86 -8.66 -6.05
N ASP A 81 9.03 -8.99 -4.76
CA ASP A 81 10.03 -8.37 -3.89
C ASP A 81 11.32 -9.22 -3.87
N PHE A 82 12.48 -8.57 -3.95
CA PHE A 82 13.77 -9.25 -4.05
C PHE A 82 14.23 -9.83 -2.70
N HIS A 83 14.49 -11.15 -2.69
CA HIS A 83 15.09 -11.87 -1.57
C HIS A 83 16.63 -11.97 -1.65
N CYS A 84 17.21 -11.70 -2.82
CA CYS A 84 18.65 -11.64 -3.07
C CYS A 84 18.93 -10.81 -4.34
N CYS A 85 20.20 -10.54 -4.64
CA CYS A 85 20.60 -9.88 -5.89
C CYS A 85 20.35 -10.81 -7.10
N PRO A 86 19.60 -10.38 -8.14
CA PRO A 86 19.29 -11.24 -9.28
C PRO A 86 20.53 -11.58 -10.14
N CYS A 87 21.60 -10.81 -10.04
CA CYS A 87 22.84 -11.01 -10.80
C CYS A 87 23.84 -11.97 -10.11
N CYS A 88 23.96 -11.94 -8.78
CA CYS A 88 25.00 -12.69 -8.06
C CYS A 88 24.52 -13.42 -6.79
N SER A 89 23.21 -13.50 -6.56
CA SER A 89 22.57 -14.13 -5.40
C SER A 89 23.02 -13.61 -4.02
N ALA A 90 23.62 -12.42 -3.96
CA ALA A 90 24.01 -11.77 -2.71
C ALA A 90 22.78 -11.54 -1.80
N PRO A 91 22.92 -11.70 -0.47
CA PRO A 91 21.83 -11.41 0.48
C PRO A 91 21.42 -9.94 0.44
N THR A 92 20.19 -9.65 0.88
CA THR A 92 19.65 -8.27 0.94
C THR A 92 20.44 -7.34 1.86
N THR A 93 21.27 -7.87 2.76
CA THR A 93 22.25 -7.09 3.54
C THR A 93 23.24 -6.33 2.67
N ASP A 94 23.60 -6.88 1.50
CA ASP A 94 24.62 -6.34 0.61
C ASP A 94 23.99 -5.42 -0.45
N ILE A 95 22.66 -5.34 -0.49
CA ILE A 95 21.88 -4.48 -1.38
C ILE A 95 21.54 -3.20 -0.61
N LYS A 96 21.93 -2.04 -1.14
CA LYS A 96 21.69 -0.72 -0.52
C LYS A 96 20.91 0.17 -1.47
N LEU A 97 20.22 1.18 -0.94
CA LEU A 97 19.62 2.22 -1.78
C LEU A 97 20.69 2.83 -2.70
N SER A 98 20.34 2.99 -3.98
CA SER A 98 21.19 3.65 -4.96
C SER A 98 21.34 5.13 -4.63
N GLN A 99 22.51 5.70 -4.95
CA GLN A 99 22.69 7.16 -4.96
C GLN A 99 22.25 7.77 -6.30
N LEU A 100 22.16 6.96 -7.35
CA LEU A 100 21.63 7.33 -8.66
C LEU A 100 20.10 7.21 -8.68
N SER A 101 19.45 8.17 -9.33
CA SER A 101 18.03 8.09 -9.70
C SER A 101 17.78 6.98 -10.74
N LEU A 102 16.51 6.57 -10.86
CA LEU A 102 16.09 5.60 -11.87
C LEU A 102 16.41 6.08 -13.31
N GLU A 103 16.32 7.39 -13.55
CA GLU A 103 16.63 7.98 -14.85
C GLU A 103 18.13 7.94 -15.19
N GLU A 104 19.01 8.00 -14.18
CA GLU A 104 20.46 7.87 -14.39
C GLU A 104 20.87 6.43 -14.62
N ILE A 105 20.19 5.47 -13.98
CA ILE A 105 20.40 4.03 -14.22
C ILE A 105 20.01 3.66 -15.65
N HIS A 106 18.82 4.05 -16.12
CA HIS A 106 18.44 3.79 -17.52
C HIS A 106 19.41 4.43 -18.53
N LYS A 107 19.95 5.63 -18.26
CA LYS A 107 20.97 6.28 -19.13
C LYS A 107 22.31 5.50 -19.19
N ILE A 108 22.59 4.64 -18.21
CA ILE A 108 23.75 3.75 -18.20
C ILE A 108 23.43 2.44 -18.94
N GLU A 109 22.22 1.89 -18.73
CA GLU A 109 21.76 0.64 -19.35
C GLU A 109 21.46 0.78 -20.85
N ASP A 110 20.83 1.88 -21.26
CA ASP A 110 20.58 2.27 -22.67
C ASP A 110 21.81 2.95 -23.31
N GLY A 111 22.95 2.98 -22.60
CA GLY A 111 24.17 3.66 -23.04
C GLY A 111 24.78 3.01 -24.28
N ILE A 112 24.73 3.71 -25.42
CA ILE A 112 25.41 3.28 -26.65
C ILE A 112 26.92 3.25 -26.37
N LEU A 113 27.46 2.03 -26.25
CA LEU A 113 28.90 1.80 -26.20
C LEU A 113 29.53 2.40 -27.48
N PRO A 114 30.67 3.11 -27.37
CA PRO A 114 31.38 3.57 -28.56
C PRO A 114 31.74 2.32 -29.38
N GLY A 115 31.28 2.28 -30.63
CA GLY A 115 31.48 1.10 -31.47
C GLY A 115 32.96 0.79 -31.62
N ASP A 116 33.32 -0.48 -31.41
CA ASP A 116 34.65 -0.99 -31.71
C ASP A 116 34.91 -0.80 -33.21
N ASN A 117 35.66 0.25 -33.54
CA ASN A 117 36.16 0.47 -34.89
C ASN A 117 37.37 -0.45 -35.05
N ASP A 118 37.07 -1.73 -35.27
CA ASP A 118 38.04 -2.75 -35.65
C ASP A 118 38.61 -2.40 -37.05
N ASP A 119 39.59 -1.50 -37.08
CA ASP A 119 40.33 -1.05 -38.27
C ASP A 119 41.21 -2.20 -38.84
N PHE A 120 40.55 -3.23 -39.37
CA PHE A 120 41.17 -4.29 -40.16
C PHE A 120 41.57 -3.77 -41.54
N ASN A 121 42.73 -3.11 -41.56
CA ASN A 121 43.51 -2.65 -42.72
C ASN A 121 43.81 -3.76 -43.74
#